data_AF-A0A956WP50-F1
#
_entry.id   AF-A0A956WP50-F1
#
_cell.length_a   1.000
_cell.length_b   1.000
_cell.length_c   1.000
_cell.angle_alpha   90.00
_cell.angle_beta   90.00
_cell.angle_gamma   90.00
#
_symmetry.space_group_name_H-M   'P 1'
#
loop_
_entity.id
_entity.type
_entity.pdbx_description
1 polymer ?
#
loop_
_entity_poly.entity_id
_entity_poly.type
_entity_poly.pdbx_seq_one_letter_code
_entity_poly.pdbx_strand_id
1 'polypeptide(L)'
;MHDLTARQTNETAGGSAIDEVAMAAANGASRRALLRGLAATVLATAGGGLAATTLAAKKRGQKRRKARKKPRKNQGQPKLPTPTPTPTTCTPGEFIARVSVPADGSTVQTPVLLEHVAYVLKPSGFWGTTDHLLQDAFAAFTFADPFRPKLFIDGVRTGLLLDGELPDIWGPYQPNHGYGLVVIGKGRPISFRMLDSDYTGNHGVVHVDVICAVQP
;
A
#
# COMPACT_ATOMS: atom_id res chain seq x y z
N MET A 1 31.79 -53.52 -8.22
CA MET A 1 32.84 -52.99 -7.34
C MET A 1 33.54 -51.87 -8.09
N HIS A 2 33.63 -50.68 -7.51
CA HIS A 2 34.79 -49.76 -7.56
C HIS A 2 34.34 -48.46 -6.91
N ASP A 3 34.92 -48.18 -5.74
CA ASP A 3 34.79 -46.93 -5.00
C ASP A 3 36.12 -46.18 -5.11
N LEU A 4 36.07 -44.84 -5.22
CA LEU A 4 37.24 -43.97 -5.16
C LEU A 4 36.83 -42.56 -4.70
N THR A 5 37.01 -42.31 -3.40
CA THR A 5 36.67 -41.05 -2.72
C THR A 5 37.79 -40.00 -2.79
N ALA A 6 37.44 -38.73 -3.04
CA ALA A 6 38.16 -37.50 -2.66
C ALA A 6 37.16 -36.31 -2.73
N ARG A 7 36.97 -35.34 -1.81
CA ARG A 7 37.81 -34.62 -0.82
C ARG A 7 38.95 -33.81 -1.48
N GLN A 8 39.28 -32.55 -1.18
CA GLN A 8 38.85 -31.43 -0.29
C GLN A 8 39.62 -30.16 -0.83
N THR A 9 39.40 -28.85 -0.58
CA THR A 9 38.55 -27.91 0.22
C THR A 9 38.72 -26.48 -0.42
N ASN A 10 38.23 -25.30 0.02
CA ASN A 10 37.55 -24.79 1.23
C ASN A 10 36.71 -23.49 0.92
N GLU A 11 36.37 -22.72 1.97
CA GLU A 11 36.21 -21.24 2.15
C GLU A 11 36.42 -20.26 0.96
N THR A 12 35.86 -19.03 0.92
CA THR A 12 35.31 -18.14 1.99
C THR A 12 34.16 -17.25 1.47
N ALA A 13 33.37 -16.65 2.36
CA ALA A 13 32.34 -15.64 2.03
C ALA A 13 32.88 -14.20 2.00
N GLY A 14 32.22 -13.28 1.26
CA GLY A 14 32.41 -11.83 1.38
C GLY A 14 31.78 -10.96 0.26
N GLY A 15 31.05 -9.90 0.64
CA GLY A 15 30.55 -8.84 -0.28
C GLY A 15 29.29 -9.21 -1.10
N SER A 16 28.03 -8.91 -0.77
CA SER A 16 27.34 -7.81 -0.06
C SER A 16 27.02 -6.55 -0.88
N ALA A 17 25.72 -6.22 -0.97
CA ALA A 17 25.15 -4.87 -1.15
C ALA A 17 25.19 -4.17 -2.54
N ILE A 18 24.96 -4.88 -3.65
CA ILE A 18 24.66 -4.25 -4.98
C ILE A 18 23.57 -4.98 -5.80
N ASP A 19 22.37 -5.16 -5.25
CA ASP A 19 21.17 -5.52 -6.06
C ASP A 19 19.83 -4.96 -5.54
N GLU A 20 19.77 -4.51 -4.28
CA GLU A 20 18.55 -3.99 -3.63
C GLU A 20 18.03 -2.64 -4.21
N VAL A 21 18.79 -2.02 -5.12
CA VAL A 21 18.48 -0.71 -5.70
C VAL A 21 17.59 -0.80 -6.96
N ALA A 22 17.54 -1.97 -7.62
CA ALA A 22 16.82 -2.14 -8.90
C ALA A 22 15.30 -1.94 -8.76
N MET A 23 14.70 -2.33 -7.63
CA MET A 23 13.25 -2.25 -7.40
C MET A 23 12.75 -0.89 -6.89
N ALA A 24 13.65 0.07 -6.62
CA ALA A 24 13.27 1.42 -6.18
C ALA A 24 12.94 2.38 -7.35
N ALA A 25 13.32 2.05 -8.58
CA ALA A 25 13.40 2.99 -9.70
C ALA A 25 12.09 3.23 -10.48
N ALA A 26 10.99 2.53 -10.15
CA ALA A 26 9.71 2.67 -10.84
C ALA A 26 8.79 3.78 -10.27
N ASN A 27 9.03 4.25 -9.04
CA ASN A 27 8.15 5.19 -8.36
C ASN A 27 8.45 6.65 -8.74
N GLY A 28 7.63 7.21 -9.64
CA GLY A 28 7.69 8.60 -10.11
C GLY A 28 7.32 9.67 -9.07
N ALA A 29 8.03 9.72 -7.95
CA ALA A 29 7.86 10.74 -6.91
C ALA A 29 8.66 12.03 -7.23
N SER A 30 8.03 13.19 -7.02
CA SER A 30 8.63 14.49 -7.38
C SER A 30 9.91 14.80 -6.58
N ARG A 31 10.96 15.25 -7.29
CA ARG A 31 12.33 15.52 -6.78
C ARG A 31 12.45 16.61 -5.68
N ARG A 32 11.36 17.05 -5.06
CA ARG A 32 11.34 18.06 -3.98
C ARG A 32 11.11 17.49 -2.57
N ALA A 33 10.77 16.21 -2.42
CA ALA A 33 10.59 15.59 -1.10
C ALA A 33 11.90 15.16 -0.42
N LEU A 34 12.93 14.78 -1.21
CA LEU A 34 14.12 14.06 -0.73
C LEU A 34 15.14 14.90 0.09
N LEU A 35 14.88 16.20 0.31
CA LEU A 35 15.84 17.15 0.91
C LEU A 35 15.52 17.56 2.36
N ARG A 36 14.67 16.81 3.07
CA ARG A 36 14.29 17.10 4.47
C ARG A 36 14.25 15.87 5.39
N GLY A 37 14.88 14.76 5.00
CA GLY A 37 14.79 13.45 5.68
C GLY A 37 16.10 12.91 6.27
N LEU A 38 17.14 13.72 6.47
CA LEU A 38 18.43 13.28 7.00
C LEU A 38 18.85 14.09 8.25
N ALA A 39 18.33 13.69 9.41
CA ALA A 39 18.80 14.12 10.72
C ALA A 39 18.41 13.09 11.81
N ALA A 40 19.39 12.67 12.62
CA ALA A 40 19.32 11.63 13.66
C ALA A 40 19.07 10.19 13.12
N THR A 41 19.67 9.10 13.62
CA THR A 41 20.78 8.86 14.58
C THR A 41 21.29 7.41 14.30
N VAL A 42 22.46 6.91 14.71
CA VAL A 42 22.99 6.64 16.08
C VAL A 42 24.53 6.43 16.03
N LEU A 43 25.18 6.48 17.21
CA LEU A 43 26.55 6.12 17.63
C LEU A 43 27.14 4.82 16.99
N ALA A 44 28.44 4.48 17.10
CA ALA A 44 29.53 4.87 18.03
C ALA A 44 30.87 4.99 17.27
N THR A 45 31.94 5.67 17.74
CA THR A 45 32.76 5.45 18.95
C THR A 45 33.73 6.64 19.16
N ALA A 46 34.39 6.90 20.30
CA ALA A 46 34.24 6.54 21.73
C ALA A 46 35.30 7.33 22.53
N GLY A 47 35.26 7.28 23.88
CA GLY A 47 36.37 7.72 24.75
C GLY A 47 36.03 8.80 25.80
N GLY A 48 36.24 8.46 27.08
CA GLY A 48 36.57 9.34 28.22
C GLY A 48 35.85 10.68 28.44
N GLY A 49 35.03 10.77 29.50
CA GLY A 49 34.57 12.06 30.04
C GLY A 49 33.71 11.91 31.30
N LEU A 50 34.16 12.46 32.42
CA LEU A 50 33.41 12.47 33.69
C LEU A 50 32.50 13.71 33.79
N ALA A 51 31.40 13.55 34.53
CA ALA A 51 30.95 14.41 35.64
C ALA A 51 29.52 15.01 35.59
N ALA A 52 29.01 15.24 36.81
CA ALA A 52 28.05 16.27 37.22
C ALA A 52 26.63 16.25 36.63
N THR A 53 25.76 15.53 37.33
CA THR A 53 24.35 15.91 37.52
C THR A 53 24.17 17.38 37.95
N THR A 54 23.08 18.05 37.53
CA THR A 54 22.39 19.05 38.38
C THR A 54 20.89 19.10 38.11
N LEU A 55 20.10 19.25 39.19
CA LEU A 55 18.66 19.51 39.17
C LEU A 55 18.38 21.01 39.12
N ALA A 56 17.37 21.45 38.35
CA ALA A 56 16.97 22.87 38.28
C ALA A 56 15.45 23.10 38.12
N ALA A 57 14.61 22.37 38.87
CA ALA A 57 13.18 22.68 38.93
C ALA A 57 12.93 23.97 39.73
N LYS A 58 12.36 25.02 39.12
CA LYS A 58 12.05 26.28 39.82
C LYS A 58 10.68 26.90 39.47
N LYS A 59 9.62 26.36 40.06
CA LYS A 59 8.33 27.07 40.18
C LYS A 59 8.49 28.33 41.03
N ARG A 60 8.18 29.52 40.49
CA ARG A 60 7.52 30.67 41.18
C ARG A 60 7.34 31.83 40.19
N GLY A 61 6.12 32.39 40.11
CA GLY A 61 5.83 33.43 39.12
C GLY A 61 4.39 33.96 39.06
N GLN A 62 3.64 33.97 40.17
CA GLN A 62 2.30 34.60 40.17
C GLN A 62 2.41 36.12 39.99
N LYS A 63 2.02 36.65 38.82
CA LYS A 63 1.58 38.05 38.68
C LYS A 63 0.28 38.14 37.89
N ARG A 64 -0.76 38.68 38.56
CA ARG A 64 -2.10 38.92 37.99
C ARG A 64 -2.00 39.96 36.87
N ARG A 65 -2.47 39.65 35.66
CA ARG A 65 -2.85 40.66 34.65
C ARG A 65 -4.26 40.37 34.15
N LYS A 66 -5.21 41.27 34.47
CA LYS A 66 -6.57 41.23 33.93
C LYS A 66 -6.52 41.62 32.45
N ALA A 67 -6.54 40.65 31.54
CA ALA A 67 -6.76 40.89 30.12
C ALA A 67 -8.26 40.85 29.79
N ARG A 68 -8.72 41.79 28.94
CA ARG A 68 -10.15 41.92 28.56
C ARG A 68 -10.65 40.64 27.88
N LYS A 69 -11.86 40.18 28.23
CA LYS A 69 -12.62 39.23 27.40
C LYS A 69 -12.84 39.87 26.02
N LYS A 70 -12.17 39.37 24.98
CA LYS A 70 -12.61 39.60 23.59
C LYS A 70 -13.84 38.70 23.35
N PRO A 71 -14.88 39.17 22.64
CA PRO A 71 -15.98 38.28 22.25
C PRO A 71 -15.42 37.17 21.34
N ARG A 72 -15.84 35.92 21.57
CA ARG A 72 -15.66 34.85 20.59
C ARG A 72 -16.48 35.26 19.35
N LYS A 73 -15.82 35.60 18.24
CA LYS A 73 -16.48 35.47 16.93
C LYS A 73 -16.87 34.01 16.77
N ASN A 74 -18.04 33.77 16.17
CA ASN A 74 -18.61 32.43 16.02
C ASN A 74 -17.55 31.47 15.46
N GLN A 75 -17.40 30.32 16.11
CA GLN A 75 -16.79 29.17 15.43
C GLN A 75 -17.70 28.87 14.24
N GLY A 76 -17.16 28.97 13.03
CA GLY A 76 -17.87 28.48 11.85
C GLY A 76 -18.23 27.02 12.08
N GLN A 77 -19.44 26.62 11.69
CA GLN A 77 -19.81 25.21 11.67
C GLN A 77 -18.73 24.44 10.89
N PRO A 78 -18.40 23.19 11.28
CA PRO A 78 -17.59 22.32 10.43
C PRO A 78 -18.22 22.32 9.04
N LYS A 79 -17.47 22.83 8.05
CA LYS A 79 -17.98 22.90 6.69
C LYS A 79 -18.14 21.46 6.21
N LEU A 80 -19.39 21.01 6.14
CA LEU A 80 -19.74 19.66 5.71
C LEU A 80 -18.97 19.38 4.41
N PRO A 81 -18.28 18.24 4.27
CA PRO A 81 -17.49 17.96 3.07
C PRO A 81 -18.40 18.10 1.86
N THR A 82 -18.06 19.03 0.96
CA THR A 82 -18.82 19.23 -0.27
C THR A 82 -18.89 17.88 -0.99
N PRO A 83 -20.08 17.33 -1.30
CA PRO A 83 -20.17 16.07 -2.01
C PRO A 83 -19.45 16.24 -3.35
N THR A 84 -18.46 15.37 -3.62
CA THR A 84 -17.79 15.33 -4.92
C THR A 84 -18.85 15.15 -5.99
N PRO A 85 -18.90 16.02 -7.03
CA PRO A 85 -19.95 15.94 -8.04
C PRO A 85 -19.93 14.57 -8.71
N THR A 86 -21.07 13.88 -8.69
CA THR A 86 -21.23 12.63 -9.43
C THR A 86 -21.04 12.92 -10.92
N PRO A 87 -20.13 12.22 -11.63
CA PRO A 87 -19.96 12.42 -13.06
C PRO A 87 -21.27 12.05 -13.77
N THR A 88 -21.86 12.99 -14.51
CA THR A 88 -23.14 12.81 -15.22
C THR A 88 -22.97 12.21 -16.63
N THR A 89 -21.73 12.07 -17.09
CA THR A 89 -21.33 11.44 -18.35
C THR A 89 -20.04 10.63 -18.11
N CYS A 90 -19.69 9.77 -19.07
CA CYS A 90 -18.53 8.89 -19.00
C CYS A 90 -17.99 8.72 -20.41
N THR A 91 -16.85 9.31 -20.71
CA THR A 91 -16.26 9.33 -22.06
C THR A 91 -15.37 8.11 -22.24
N PRO A 92 -15.49 7.31 -23.33
CA PRO A 92 -14.62 6.16 -23.54
C PRO A 92 -13.12 6.47 -23.38
N GLY A 93 -12.44 5.72 -22.49
CA GLY A 93 -11.04 5.92 -22.12
C GLY A 93 -10.79 6.93 -20.98
N GLU A 94 -11.82 7.63 -20.50
CA GLU A 94 -11.72 8.58 -19.37
C GLU A 94 -11.38 7.86 -18.06
N PHE A 95 -10.34 8.32 -17.38
CA PHE A 95 -9.97 7.85 -16.05
C PHE A 95 -10.87 8.50 -14.99
N ILE A 96 -11.62 7.69 -14.25
CA ILE A 96 -12.57 8.14 -13.23
C ILE A 96 -11.94 8.20 -11.85
N ALA A 97 -11.20 7.15 -11.46
CA ALA A 97 -10.56 7.06 -10.15
C ALA A 97 -9.47 5.99 -10.11
N ARG A 98 -8.54 6.14 -9.15
CA ARG A 98 -7.70 5.06 -8.63
C ARG A 98 -8.13 4.76 -7.20
N VAL A 99 -8.54 3.54 -6.92
CA VAL A 99 -8.85 3.06 -5.58
C VAL A 99 -7.64 2.31 -5.04
N SER A 100 -7.11 2.71 -3.88
CA SER A 100 -6.05 1.97 -3.18
C SER A 100 -6.70 1.00 -2.20
N VAL A 101 -6.54 -0.29 -2.44
CA VAL A 101 -7.02 -1.39 -1.61
C VAL A 101 -5.90 -1.81 -0.67
N PRO A 102 -6.00 -1.56 0.65
CA PRO A 102 -4.99 -1.97 1.61
C PRO A 102 -5.03 -3.48 1.88
N ALA A 103 -3.88 -4.01 2.27
CA ALA A 103 -3.68 -5.42 2.60
C ALA A 103 -4.25 -5.86 3.97
N ASP A 104 -4.90 -4.95 4.72
CA ASP A 104 -5.37 -5.12 6.10
C ASP A 104 -6.78 -5.73 6.23
N GLY A 105 -7.35 -6.21 5.11
CA GLY A 105 -8.70 -6.77 5.07
C GLY A 105 -9.83 -5.73 5.19
N SER A 106 -9.52 -4.43 5.26
CA SER A 106 -10.54 -3.39 5.20
C SER A 106 -11.17 -3.29 3.80
N THR A 107 -12.41 -2.78 3.75
CA THR A 107 -13.15 -2.62 2.48
C THR A 107 -13.12 -1.16 2.05
N VAL A 108 -12.65 -0.92 0.83
CA VAL A 108 -12.65 0.39 0.17
C VAL A 108 -13.65 0.38 -0.99
N GLN A 109 -14.00 1.57 -1.51
CA GLN A 109 -15.03 1.71 -2.53
C GLN A 109 -14.62 2.67 -3.64
N THR A 110 -15.17 2.45 -4.84
CA THR A 110 -15.12 3.43 -5.94
C THR A 110 -15.97 4.68 -5.61
N PRO A 111 -15.86 5.76 -6.40
CA PRO A 111 -16.99 6.68 -6.57
C PRO A 111 -18.27 5.94 -7.01
N VAL A 112 -19.43 6.59 -6.92
CA VAL A 112 -20.67 6.07 -7.51
C VAL A 112 -20.48 5.93 -9.03
N LEU A 113 -20.65 4.71 -9.55
CA LEU A 113 -20.58 4.43 -10.98
C LEU A 113 -21.97 4.59 -11.60
N LEU A 114 -22.05 5.21 -12.78
CA LEU A 114 -23.32 5.45 -13.47
C LEU A 114 -24.01 4.13 -13.81
N GLU A 115 -25.33 4.11 -13.67
CA GLU A 115 -26.13 2.93 -14.02
C GLU A 115 -26.10 2.68 -15.54
N HIS A 116 -26.04 1.41 -15.95
CA HIS A 116 -25.99 0.97 -17.36
C HIS A 116 -24.76 1.44 -18.16
N VAL A 117 -23.76 2.07 -17.51
CA VAL A 117 -22.50 2.49 -18.14
C VAL A 117 -21.41 1.43 -17.95
N ALA A 118 -20.65 1.14 -19.00
CA ALA A 118 -19.56 0.18 -18.95
C ALA A 118 -18.25 0.82 -18.47
N TYR A 119 -17.53 0.13 -17.58
CA TYR A 119 -16.24 0.53 -17.04
C TYR A 119 -15.24 -0.63 -17.13
N VAL A 120 -13.97 -0.32 -17.37
CA VAL A 120 -12.86 -1.25 -17.23
C VAL A 120 -12.19 -1.02 -15.87
N LEU A 121 -12.14 -2.07 -15.06
CA LEU A 121 -11.38 -2.13 -13.82
C LEU A 121 -10.03 -2.78 -14.09
N LYS A 122 -8.94 -2.11 -13.70
CA LYS A 122 -7.57 -2.62 -13.88
C LYS A 122 -6.82 -2.58 -12.55
N PRO A 123 -6.72 -3.70 -11.80
CA PRO A 123 -5.90 -3.77 -10.62
C PRO A 123 -4.41 -3.85 -11.00
N SER A 124 -3.54 -3.26 -10.18
CA SER A 124 -2.10 -3.18 -10.39
C SER A 124 -1.35 -2.98 -9.08
N GLY A 125 -0.06 -3.28 -9.06
CA GLY A 125 0.75 -3.26 -7.84
C GLY A 125 0.64 -4.55 -7.03
N PHE A 126 1.30 -4.55 -5.87
CA PHE A 126 1.52 -5.74 -5.05
C PHE A 126 1.38 -5.42 -3.56
N TRP A 127 1.09 -6.46 -2.79
CA TRP A 127 1.10 -6.45 -1.34
C TRP A 127 1.86 -7.68 -0.82
N GLY A 128 2.27 -7.65 0.45
CA GLY A 128 3.00 -8.73 1.09
C GLY A 128 2.41 -9.07 2.45
N THR A 129 2.54 -10.34 2.86
CA THR A 129 2.22 -10.84 4.21
C THR A 129 3.47 -11.09 5.04
N THR A 130 4.57 -11.43 4.36
CA THR A 130 5.86 -11.80 4.93
C THR A 130 6.96 -11.36 3.97
N ASP A 131 8.19 -11.25 4.47
CA ASP A 131 9.38 -10.84 3.71
C ASP A 131 9.72 -11.73 2.49
N HIS A 132 8.98 -12.82 2.28
CA HIS A 132 9.23 -13.84 1.24
C HIS A 132 8.04 -14.09 0.31
N LEU A 133 6.86 -13.51 0.58
CA LEU A 133 5.62 -13.75 -0.16
C LEU A 133 4.99 -12.43 -0.61
N LEU A 134 4.97 -12.21 -1.92
CA LEU A 134 4.17 -11.16 -2.57
C LEU A 134 2.87 -11.73 -3.09
N GLN A 135 1.89 -10.85 -3.26
CA GLN A 135 0.55 -11.16 -3.71
C GLN A 135 0.06 -10.05 -4.65
N ASP A 136 -0.71 -10.42 -5.67
CA ASP A 136 -1.33 -9.50 -6.63
C ASP A 136 -2.86 -9.47 -6.46
N ALA A 137 -3.59 -9.18 -7.55
CA ALA A 137 -5.06 -9.18 -7.56
C ALA A 137 -5.68 -10.59 -7.60
N PHE A 138 -4.92 -11.63 -7.95
CA PHE A 138 -5.41 -12.97 -8.24
C PHE A 138 -4.74 -14.08 -7.39
N ALA A 139 -3.46 -13.94 -7.02
CA ALA A 139 -2.73 -14.99 -6.30
C ALA A 139 -1.52 -14.47 -5.50
N ALA A 140 -1.05 -15.31 -4.58
CA ALA A 140 0.25 -15.18 -3.92
C ALA A 140 1.36 -15.89 -4.69
N PHE A 141 2.61 -15.45 -4.52
CA PHE A 141 3.80 -16.06 -5.10
C PHE A 141 5.04 -15.70 -4.27
N THR A 142 6.05 -16.56 -4.28
CA THR A 142 7.32 -16.29 -3.58
C THR A 142 8.27 -15.52 -4.49
N PHE A 143 9.07 -14.59 -3.94
CA PHE A 143 10.12 -13.88 -4.71
C PHE A 143 11.08 -14.85 -5.45
N ALA A 144 11.35 -16.01 -4.86
CA ALA A 144 12.22 -17.05 -5.43
C ALA A 144 11.57 -17.86 -6.58
N ASP A 145 10.25 -17.77 -6.76
CA ASP A 145 9.50 -18.48 -7.79
C ASP A 145 8.19 -17.74 -8.13
N PRO A 146 8.27 -16.60 -8.86
CA PRO A 146 7.12 -15.76 -9.15
C PRO A 146 6.13 -16.41 -10.13
N PHE A 147 6.55 -17.45 -10.85
CA PHE A 147 5.76 -18.12 -11.89
C PHE A 147 4.92 -19.31 -11.38
N ARG A 148 5.01 -19.66 -10.10
CA ARG A 148 4.17 -20.68 -9.45
C ARG A 148 3.16 -20.02 -8.50
N PRO A 149 2.01 -19.53 -8.99
CA PRO A 149 1.00 -18.89 -8.16
C PRO A 149 0.38 -19.87 -7.15
N LYS A 150 0.33 -19.44 -5.89
CA LYS A 150 -0.45 -20.05 -4.81
C LYS A 150 -1.81 -19.34 -4.77
N LEU A 151 -2.86 -20.05 -5.17
CA LEU A 151 -4.23 -19.51 -5.14
C LEU A 151 -4.82 -19.49 -3.72
N PHE A 152 -4.29 -20.34 -2.84
CA PHE A 152 -4.75 -20.52 -1.46
C PHE A 152 -3.59 -20.45 -0.46
N ILE A 153 -3.86 -19.85 0.70
CA ILE A 153 -3.00 -19.82 1.88
C ILE A 153 -3.87 -20.34 3.04
N ASP A 154 -3.39 -21.35 3.77
CA ASP A 154 -4.12 -22.01 4.88
C ASP A 154 -5.57 -22.44 4.56
N GLY A 155 -5.85 -22.71 3.28
CA GLY A 155 -7.18 -23.06 2.77
C GLY A 155 -8.06 -21.88 2.35
N VAL A 156 -7.64 -20.63 2.62
CA VAL A 156 -8.33 -19.40 2.20
C VAL A 156 -7.82 -18.95 0.82
N ARG A 157 -8.74 -18.57 -0.07
CA ARG A 157 -8.43 -18.04 -1.41
C ARG A 157 -7.83 -16.64 -1.28
N THR A 158 -6.57 -16.45 -1.67
CA THR A 158 -5.92 -15.13 -1.68
C THR A 158 -6.34 -14.30 -2.90
N GLY A 159 -6.50 -12.98 -2.73
CA GLY A 159 -6.55 -12.03 -3.85
C GLY A 159 -7.52 -10.87 -3.63
N LEU A 160 -7.83 -10.13 -4.70
CA LEU A 160 -8.70 -8.96 -4.69
C LEU A 160 -10.16 -9.35 -4.92
N LEU A 161 -11.02 -9.13 -3.92
CA LEU A 161 -12.47 -9.30 -4.03
C LEU A 161 -13.13 -8.09 -4.69
N LEU A 162 -14.23 -8.33 -5.40
CA LEU A 162 -15.06 -7.31 -6.05
C LEU A 162 -16.54 -7.55 -5.67
N ASP A 163 -17.16 -6.60 -4.96
CA ASP A 163 -18.51 -6.72 -4.38
C ASP A 163 -18.74 -7.97 -3.49
N GLY A 164 -17.67 -8.69 -3.12
CA GLY A 164 -17.68 -9.95 -2.37
C GLY A 164 -17.37 -11.19 -3.21
N GLU A 165 -17.34 -11.08 -4.54
CA GLU A 165 -16.94 -12.16 -5.45
C GLU A 165 -15.46 -12.53 -5.30
N LEU A 166 -15.14 -13.81 -5.53
CA LEU A 166 -13.79 -14.35 -5.40
C LEU A 166 -12.82 -13.78 -6.46
N PRO A 167 -11.50 -13.78 -6.19
CA PRO A 167 -10.48 -13.24 -7.10
C PRO A 167 -10.45 -13.89 -8.49
N ASP A 168 -11.05 -15.07 -8.64
CA ASP A 168 -11.18 -15.78 -9.92
C ASP A 168 -12.03 -15.01 -10.96
N ILE A 169 -12.76 -13.98 -10.54
CA ILE A 169 -13.44 -13.01 -11.43
C ILE A 169 -12.47 -12.21 -12.32
N TRP A 170 -11.19 -12.09 -11.93
CA TRP A 170 -10.15 -11.40 -12.73
C TRP A 170 -9.64 -12.23 -13.92
N GLY A 171 -10.14 -13.46 -14.11
CA GLY A 171 -9.66 -14.41 -15.11
C GLY A 171 -8.50 -15.27 -14.58
N PRO A 172 -7.84 -16.07 -15.43
CA PRO A 172 -6.69 -16.89 -15.01
C PRO A 172 -5.46 -16.02 -14.71
N TYR A 173 -4.56 -16.55 -13.86
CA TYR A 173 -3.26 -15.96 -13.55
C TYR A 173 -2.54 -15.47 -14.81
N GLN A 174 -2.02 -14.24 -14.76
CA GLN A 174 -1.24 -13.64 -15.82
C GLN A 174 0.22 -13.46 -15.35
N PRO A 175 1.23 -14.05 -16.01
CA PRO A 175 2.65 -13.88 -15.64
C PRO A 175 3.21 -12.45 -15.75
N ASN A 176 2.43 -11.50 -16.27
CA ASN A 176 2.75 -10.07 -16.28
C ASN A 176 2.04 -9.29 -15.15
N HIS A 177 1.27 -9.98 -14.30
CA HIS A 177 0.44 -9.44 -13.21
C HIS A 177 -0.57 -8.35 -13.65
N GLY A 178 -0.91 -8.31 -14.94
CA GLY A 178 -1.82 -7.33 -15.53
C GLY A 178 -3.20 -7.91 -15.79
N TYR A 179 -4.18 -7.54 -14.97
CA TYR A 179 -5.57 -8.03 -15.07
C TYR A 179 -6.50 -6.91 -15.54
N GLY A 180 -7.68 -7.29 -16.04
CA GLY A 180 -8.69 -6.34 -16.49
C GLY A 180 -10.07 -6.96 -16.58
N LEU A 181 -11.06 -6.32 -15.98
CA LEU A 181 -12.46 -6.76 -15.99
C LEU A 181 -13.36 -5.62 -16.50
N VAL A 182 -14.31 -5.95 -17.38
CA VAL A 182 -15.38 -5.02 -17.78
C VAL A 182 -16.57 -5.23 -16.85
N VAL A 183 -17.06 -4.15 -16.26
CA VAL A 183 -18.25 -4.13 -15.38
C VAL A 183 -19.27 -3.13 -15.89
N ILE A 184 -20.56 -3.44 -15.72
CA ILE A 184 -21.65 -2.46 -15.90
C ILE A 184 -21.94 -1.82 -14.55
N GLY A 185 -21.91 -0.49 -14.49
CA GLY A 185 -22.23 0.28 -13.30
C GLY A 185 -23.71 0.13 -12.91
N LYS A 186 -23.96 0.17 -11.60
CA LYS A 186 -25.26 -0.15 -10.98
C LYS A 186 -25.84 1.01 -10.17
N GLY A 187 -25.51 2.26 -10.54
CA GLY A 187 -25.92 3.46 -9.80
C GLY A 187 -25.34 3.57 -8.37
N ARG A 188 -24.30 2.79 -8.06
CA ARG A 188 -23.71 2.63 -6.72
C ARG A 188 -22.19 2.43 -6.81
N PRO A 189 -21.44 2.57 -5.70
CA PRO A 189 -20.05 2.16 -5.63
C PRO A 189 -19.86 0.64 -5.81
N ILE A 190 -18.70 0.25 -6.32
CA ILE A 190 -18.18 -1.13 -6.22
C ILE A 190 -17.26 -1.19 -5.00
N SER A 191 -17.36 -2.29 -4.24
CA SER A 191 -16.53 -2.57 -3.06
C SER A 191 -15.34 -3.46 -3.40
N PHE A 192 -14.16 -3.11 -2.87
CA PHE A 192 -12.92 -3.88 -3.00
C PHE A 192 -12.32 -4.20 -1.64
N ARG A 193 -11.69 -5.38 -1.52
CA ARG A 193 -10.98 -5.84 -0.31
C ARG A 193 -9.93 -6.89 -0.71
N MET A 194 -8.77 -6.90 -0.06
CA MET A 194 -7.85 -8.03 -0.15
C MET A 194 -8.30 -9.15 0.80
N LEU A 195 -8.38 -10.38 0.32
CA LEU A 195 -8.72 -11.56 1.11
C LEU A 195 -7.45 -12.36 1.46
N ASP A 196 -7.34 -12.74 2.73
CA ASP A 196 -6.25 -13.52 3.30
C ASP A 196 -6.73 -14.42 4.45
N SER A 197 -5.89 -15.36 4.91
CA SER A 197 -6.13 -16.21 6.08
C SER A 197 -5.90 -15.46 7.40
N ASP A 198 -4.84 -14.65 7.46
CA ASP A 198 -4.50 -13.74 8.55
C ASP A 198 -4.07 -12.39 7.94
N TYR A 199 -4.40 -11.29 8.60
CA TYR A 199 -4.01 -9.93 8.18
C TYR A 199 -2.81 -9.38 8.97
N THR A 200 -2.24 -10.19 9.87
CA THR A 200 -1.13 -9.82 10.77
C THR A 200 0.21 -9.76 10.04
N GLY A 201 0.76 -8.55 9.91
CA GLY A 201 2.02 -8.29 9.17
C GLY A 201 1.82 -7.81 7.73
N ASN A 202 0.56 -7.79 7.27
CA ASN A 202 0.20 -7.42 5.90
C ASN A 202 0.53 -5.95 5.60
N HIS A 203 1.12 -5.71 4.42
CA HIS A 203 1.61 -4.41 4.02
C HIS A 203 1.55 -4.21 2.51
N GLY A 204 1.59 -2.94 2.07
CA GLY A 204 1.38 -2.57 0.67
C GLY A 204 -0.09 -2.34 0.32
N VAL A 205 -0.34 -2.12 -0.98
CA VAL A 205 -1.67 -1.80 -1.53
C VAL A 205 -1.78 -2.33 -2.96
N VAL A 206 -2.98 -2.76 -3.35
CA VAL A 206 -3.34 -2.96 -4.76
C VAL A 206 -4.08 -1.71 -5.24
N HIS A 207 -3.71 -1.17 -6.39
CA HIS A 207 -4.37 -0.02 -7.00
C HIS A 207 -5.30 -0.47 -8.12
N VAL A 208 -6.61 -0.24 -7.95
CA VAL A 208 -7.61 -0.47 -9.02
C VAL A 208 -7.87 0.84 -9.74
N ASP A 209 -7.47 0.92 -11.01
CA ASP A 209 -7.87 1.99 -11.91
C ASP A 209 -9.28 1.72 -12.47
N VAL A 210 -10.15 2.72 -12.36
CA VAL A 210 -11.51 2.73 -12.91
C VAL A 210 -11.52 3.64 -14.13
N ILE A 211 -11.77 3.06 -15.30
CA ILE A 211 -11.71 3.74 -16.59
C ILE A 211 -13.05 3.53 -17.30
N CYS A 212 -13.61 4.57 -17.91
CA CYS A 212 -14.77 4.46 -18.80
C CYS A 212 -14.45 3.53 -19.99
N ALA A 213 -15.25 2.48 -20.19
CA ALA A 213 -15.07 1.58 -21.32
C ALA A 213 -15.53 2.22 -22.63
N VAL A 214 -15.09 1.67 -23.76
CA VAL A 214 -15.77 1.87 -25.04
C VAL A 214 -17.10 1.12 -24.96
N GLN A 215 -18.20 1.74 -25.41
CA GLN A 215 -19.47 1.03 -25.56
C GLN A 215 -19.31 -0.05 -26.65
N PRO A 216 -19.74 -1.30 -26.40
CA PRO A 216 -19.67 -2.39 -27.38
C PRO A 216 -20.72 -2.24 -28.49
#